data_AF-A0A0L9UAT4-F1
#
_entry.id   AF-A0A0L9UAT4-F1
#
_cell.length_a   1.000
_cell.length_b   1.000
_cell.length_c   1.000
_cell.angle_alpha   90.00
_cell.angle_beta   90.00
_cell.angle_gamma   90.00
#
_symmetry.space_group_name_H-M   'P 1'
#
loop_
_entity.id
_entity.type
_entity.pdbx_description
1 polymer ?
#
loop_
_entity_poly.entity_id
_entity_poly.type
_entity_poly.pdbx_seq_one_letter_code
_entity_poly.pdbx_strand_id
1 'polypeptide(L)' 'MIRGLTQVSWERVDVSFQKSKQRYIAHSTIQVKTYWLNSDGADVVYHMIDNFLL' A
#
# COMPACT_ATOMS: atom_id res chain seq x y z
N MET A 1 -7.82 -3.50 -18.48
CA MET A 1 -7.80 -4.40 -17.31
C MET A 1 -7.48 -5.80 -17.80
N ILE A 2 -6.56 -6.52 -17.15
CA ILE A 2 -6.12 -7.85 -17.60
C ILE A 2 -7.24 -8.86 -17.30
N ARG A 3 -7.74 -9.59 -18.32
CA ARG A 3 -8.90 -10.50 -18.20
C ARG A 3 -8.77 -11.56 -17.10
N GLY A 4 -7.55 -12.04 -16.81
CA GLY A 4 -7.32 -12.98 -15.70
C GLY A 4 -7.51 -12.34 -14.32
N LEU A 5 -7.14 -11.07 -14.17
CA LEU A 5 -7.31 -10.34 -12.91
C LEU A 5 -8.77 -10.07 -12.57
N THR A 6 -9.68 -10.05 -13.55
CA THR A 6 -11.11 -9.86 -13.26
C THR A 6 -11.82 -11.11 -12.77
N GLN A 7 -11.18 -12.28 -12.85
CA GLN A 7 -11.77 -13.56 -12.46
C GLN A 7 -11.48 -13.93 -11.00
N VAL A 8 -10.63 -13.16 -10.32
CA VAL A 8 -10.32 -13.36 -8.90
C VAL A 8 -11.13 -12.39 -8.03
N SER A 9 -11.57 -12.85 -6.86
CA SER A 9 -12.25 -12.02 -5.88
C SER A 9 -11.26 -11.03 -5.27
N TRP A 10 -11.50 -9.73 -5.45
CA TRP A 10 -10.68 -8.68 -4.86
C TRP A 10 -11.28 -8.22 -3.55
N GLU A 11 -10.44 -8.17 -2.53
CA GLU A 11 -10.72 -7.45 -1.29
C GLU A 11 -10.12 -6.04 -1.38
N ARG A 12 -10.86 -5.05 -0.89
CA ARG A 12 -10.37 -3.67 -0.79
C ARG A 12 -9.72 -3.48 0.56
N VAL A 13 -8.45 -3.09 0.54
CA VAL A 13 -7.71 -2.71 1.75
C VAL A 13 -7.46 -1.21 1.70
N ASP A 14 -8.03 -0.48 2.67
CA ASP A 14 -7.91 0.96 2.77
C ASP A 14 -6.63 1.36 3.50
N VAL A 15 -5.93 2.37 2.99
CA VAL A 15 -4.71 2.91 3.59
C VAL A 15 -4.83 4.43 3.72
N SER A 16 -4.36 4.97 4.84
CA SER A 16 -4.43 6.41 5.12
C SER A 16 -3.06 7.01 5.41
N PHE A 17 -2.72 8.05 4.66
CA PHE A 17 -1.48 8.82 4.83
C PHE A 17 -1.69 10.14 5.57
N GLN A 18 -2.87 10.39 6.15
CA GLN A 18 -3.20 11.70 6.73
C GLN A 18 -2.21 12.14 7.82
N LYS A 19 -1.65 11.18 8.57
CA LYS A 19 -0.64 11.39 9.62
C LYS A 19 0.81 11.19 9.15
N SER A 20 1.02 10.75 7.92
CA SER A 20 2.35 10.51 7.34
C SER A 20 3.04 11.84 6.99
N LYS A 21 4.35 11.90 7.23
CA LYS A 21 5.18 13.03 6.79
C LYS A 21 5.30 13.08 5.26
N GLN A 22 5.08 11.94 4.60
CA GLN A 22 5.15 11.74 3.16
C GLN A 22 3.79 11.81 2.46
N ARG A 23 2.75 12.35 3.12
CA ARG A 23 1.36 12.41 2.60
C ARG A 23 1.20 12.99 1.20
N TYR A 24 1.99 14.01 0.84
CA TYR A 24 1.90 14.66 -0.47
C TYR A 24 2.49 13.81 -1.60
N ILE A 25 3.31 12.82 -1.25
CA ILE A 25 3.93 11.87 -2.18
C ILE A 25 3.46 10.43 -1.87
N ALA A 26 2.34 10.28 -1.16
CA ALA A 26 1.81 9.01 -0.68
C ALA A 26 1.74 7.94 -1.77
N HIS A 27 1.23 8.29 -2.95
CA HIS A 27 1.14 7.38 -4.09
C HIS A 27 2.50 6.81 -4.52
N SER A 28 3.57 7.62 -4.45
CA SER A 28 4.93 7.16 -4.77
C SER A 28 5.54 6.31 -3.66
N THR A 29 5.08 6.52 -2.43
CA THR A 29 5.60 5.88 -1.23
C THR A 29 5.07 4.46 -1.04
N ILE A 30 3.86 4.14 -1.54
CA ILE A 30 3.22 2.81 -1.40
C ILE A 30 4.16 1.64 -1.76
N GLN A 31 5.01 1.79 -2.79
CA GLN A 31 5.85 0.70 -3.30
C GLN A 31 7.26 0.61 -2.67
N VAL A 32 7.60 1.47 -1.70
CA VAL A 32 8.91 1.47 -1.00
C VAL A 32 10.12 1.32 -1.93
N LYS A 33 10.14 2.06 -3.06
CA LYS A 33 11.19 1.89 -4.08
C LYS A 33 12.58 2.27 -3.58
N THR A 34 12.65 3.29 -2.73
CA THR A 34 13.89 3.73 -2.09
C THR A 34 13.59 4.04 -0.65
N TYR A 35 14.09 3.23 0.28
CA TYR A 35 13.72 3.34 1.70
C TYR A 35 13.92 4.75 2.27
N TRP A 36 15.01 5.43 1.92
CA TRP A 36 15.27 6.81 2.35
C TRP A 36 14.19 7.81 1.90
N LEU A 37 13.56 7.59 0.74
CA LEU A 37 12.52 8.45 0.17
C LEU A 37 11.11 7.91 0.33
N ASN A 38 10.92 6.66 0.73
CA ASN A 38 9.63 5.98 0.75
C ASN A 38 9.43 5.16 2.03
N SER A 39 10.08 5.56 3.12
CA SER A 39 10.07 4.84 4.39
C SER A 39 8.67 4.61 4.94
N ASP A 40 7.75 5.57 4.76
CA ASP A 40 6.37 5.47 5.26
C ASP A 40 5.57 4.39 4.50
N GLY A 41 6.07 3.89 3.37
CA GLY A 41 5.42 2.79 2.65
C GLY A 41 5.66 1.43 3.30
N ALA A 42 6.66 1.31 4.18
CA ALA A 42 6.85 0.09 4.96
C ALA A 42 5.63 -0.21 5.84
N ASP A 43 5.01 0.83 6.42
CA ASP A 43 3.79 0.73 7.22
C ASP A 43 2.61 0.18 6.40
N VAL A 44 2.52 0.58 5.12
CA VAL A 44 1.53 0.05 4.18
C VAL A 44 1.74 -1.45 3.95
N VAL A 45 2.98 -1.89 3.76
CA VAL A 45 3.30 -3.32 3.56
C VAL A 45 2.92 -4.13 4.80
N TYR A 46 3.25 -3.64 6.00
CA TYR A 46 2.83 -4.28 7.25
C TYR A 46 1.31 -4.36 7.36
N HIS A 47 0.59 -3.28 7.07
CA HIS A 47 -0.86 -3.28 7.08
C HIS A 47 -1.47 -4.29 6.11
N MET A 48 -0.89 -4.47 4.92
CA MET A 48 -1.33 -5.50 3.98
C MET A 48 -1.08 -6.90 4.53
N ILE A 49 0.07 -7.16 5.15
CA ILE A 49 0.39 -8.45 5.78
C ILE A 49 -0.61 -8.76 6.89
N ASP A 50 -0.92 -7.78 7.75
CA ASP A 50 -1.89 -7.94 8.84
C ASP A 50 -3.29 -8.30 8.32
N ASN A 51 -3.70 -7.75 7.16
CA ASN A 51 -4.98 -8.13 6.52
C ASN A 51 -4.98 -9.57 5.99
N PHE A 52 -3.84 -10.15 5.62
CA PHE A 52 -3.77 -11.55 5.17
C PHE A 52 -3.76 -12.57 6.32
N LEU A 53 -3.47 -12.12 7.54
CA LEU A 53 -3.41 -12.96 8.75
C LEU A 53 -4.74 -13.00 9.53
N LEU A 54 -5.74 -12.23 9.08
CA LEU A 54 -7.12 -12.19 9.59
C LEU A 54 -8.04 -13.07 8.75
#